data_AF-A0A2N0ZXE3-F1
#
_entry.id   AF-A0A2N0ZXE3-F1
#
_cell.length_a   1.000
_cell.length_b   1.000
_cell.length_c   1.000
_cell.angle_alpha   90.00
_cell.angle_beta   90.00
_cell.angle_gamma   90.00
#
_symmetry.space_group_name_H-M   'P 1'
#
loop_
_entity.id
_entity.type
_entity.pdbx_description
1 polymer ?
#
loop_
_entity_poly.entity_id
_entity_poly.type
_entity_poly.pdbx_seq_one_letter_code
_entity_poly.pdbx_strand_id
1 'polypeptide(L)'
;MSNENPYWIVESAEEDEDDLDLDLENDTNGLRSDLQIIVTTTAQDGTKTEMTIDHAGDIEAERETAQQLLQVHKFNQALVQQPIIATATKYTLKHVVDKYLESKKQSGAINAKSLETYSNSLELLVEFFGTDTDVKSIKLEKAETFRNILMKLPANRKKTKALKGLSLQDTVKKELTPQSATTVKGCVERCSTFFDWAVKADYADKNYFHKMTVPTKRKKNQRTESDGLLLIYISYSLIKSILHMILIKYFSTGFHYLACTLVAD
;
A
#
# COMPACT_ATOMS: atom_id res chain seq x y z
N MET A 1 50.88 -11.61 -28.25
CA MET A 1 50.42 -12.70 -29.14
C MET A 1 49.19 -12.16 -29.85
N SER A 2 49.34 -11.95 -31.14
CA SER A 2 48.39 -11.25 -32.00
C SER A 2 47.46 -12.23 -32.71
N ASN A 3 46.31 -11.69 -33.10
CA ASN A 3 45.49 -12.03 -34.28
C ASN A 3 44.43 -13.15 -34.24
N GLU A 4 43.18 -12.65 -34.26
CA GLU A 4 42.19 -12.77 -35.35
C GLU A 4 41.36 -14.08 -35.53
N ASN A 5 40.06 -13.93 -35.24
CA ASN A 5 38.81 -14.46 -35.85
C ASN A 5 38.97 -14.77 -37.38
N PRO A 6 38.16 -15.61 -38.11
CA PRO A 6 36.71 -15.88 -37.93
C PRO A 6 36.13 -17.23 -38.46
N TYR A 7 34.81 -17.43 -38.25
CA TYR A 7 33.83 -18.26 -39.01
C TYR A 7 34.24 -19.59 -39.69
N TRP A 8 33.50 -20.66 -39.38
CA TRP A 8 33.16 -21.71 -40.35
C TRP A 8 31.75 -22.29 -40.12
N ILE A 9 31.11 -22.57 -41.24
CA ILE A 9 29.77 -23.10 -41.49
C ILE A 9 29.86 -24.62 -41.58
N VAL A 10 28.86 -25.37 -41.07
CA VAL A 10 28.41 -26.70 -41.58
C VAL A 10 26.97 -26.89 -41.06
N GLU A 11 25.91 -26.82 -41.87
CA GLU A 11 25.36 -27.82 -42.81
C GLU A 11 24.80 -29.08 -42.11
N SER A 12 23.47 -29.22 -42.23
CA SER A 12 22.62 -30.42 -42.30
C SER A 12 22.87 -31.63 -41.39
N ALA A 13 21.89 -31.91 -40.53
CA ALA A 13 21.42 -33.24 -40.16
C ALA A 13 19.90 -33.09 -39.94
N GLU A 14 19.10 -33.45 -40.94
CA GLU A 14 18.46 -34.77 -41.08
C GLU A 14 17.45 -35.05 -39.96
N GLU A 15 16.22 -35.20 -40.44
CA GLU A 15 14.98 -35.65 -39.83
C GLU A 15 15.18 -36.82 -38.86
N ASP A 16 14.87 -36.59 -37.59
CA ASP A 16 14.39 -37.65 -36.70
C ASP A 16 12.86 -37.50 -36.64
N GLU A 17 12.18 -38.09 -37.64
CA GLU A 17 10.78 -38.49 -37.46
C GLU A 17 10.76 -39.57 -36.38
N ASP A 18 10.09 -39.29 -35.26
CA ASP A 18 9.77 -40.32 -34.27
C ASP A 18 8.89 -41.39 -34.94
N ASP A 19 9.52 -42.52 -35.26
CA ASP A 19 8.93 -43.79 -35.65
C ASP A 19 7.77 -44.14 -34.70
N LEU A 20 6.53 -43.94 -35.17
CA LEU A 20 5.37 -44.63 -34.64
C LEU A 20 5.18 -45.89 -35.49
N ASP A 21 5.75 -46.99 -34.99
CA ASP A 21 5.53 -48.35 -35.47
C ASP A 21 4.03 -48.62 -35.63
N LEU A 22 3.56 -48.62 -36.89
CA LEU A 22 2.28 -49.18 -37.28
C LEU A 22 2.52 -50.63 -37.66
N ASP A 23 2.41 -51.53 -36.67
CA ASP A 23 2.37 -52.97 -36.91
C ASP A 23 1.16 -53.32 -37.81
N LEU A 24 1.41 -53.40 -39.12
CA LEU A 24 0.49 -53.96 -40.10
C LEU A 24 0.69 -55.47 -40.17
N GLU A 25 0.10 -56.21 -39.23
CA GLU A 25 -0.11 -57.65 -39.43
C GLU A 25 -1.25 -57.85 -40.44
N ASN A 26 -0.85 -58.18 -41.68
CA ASN A 26 -1.75 -58.60 -42.74
C ASN A 26 -1.98 -60.12 -42.67
N ASP A 27 -2.97 -60.53 -41.89
CA ASP A 27 -3.49 -61.89 -41.95
C ASP A 27 -4.70 -61.97 -42.88
N THR A 28 -4.46 -62.48 -44.07
CA THR A 28 -5.47 -62.88 -45.04
C THR A 28 -6.37 -63.98 -44.47
N ASN A 29 -7.61 -63.64 -44.13
CA ASN A 29 -8.75 -64.55 -44.28
C ASN A 29 -10.05 -63.75 -44.32
N GLY A 30 -10.75 -63.82 -45.45
CA GLY A 30 -11.95 -63.04 -45.72
C GLY A 30 -13.06 -63.28 -44.70
N LEU A 31 -13.26 -62.31 -43.82
CA LEU A 31 -14.51 -61.99 -43.15
C LEU A 31 -14.45 -60.50 -42.81
N ARG A 32 -15.40 -59.72 -43.35
CA ARG A 32 -15.54 -58.27 -43.08
C ARG A 32 -15.46 -58.00 -41.57
N SER A 33 -14.44 -57.28 -41.12
CA SER A 33 -14.44 -56.64 -39.82
C SER A 33 -14.73 -55.15 -40.03
N ASP A 34 -15.89 -54.71 -39.52
CA ASP A 34 -16.24 -53.30 -39.40
C ASP A 34 -15.21 -52.66 -38.46
N LEU A 35 -14.15 -52.08 -39.04
CA LEU A 35 -13.10 -51.37 -38.31
C LEU A 35 -13.67 -50.03 -37.86
N GLN A 36 -14.17 -49.97 -36.63
CA GLN A 36 -14.63 -48.73 -36.00
C GLN A 36 -13.43 -47.93 -35.49
N ILE A 37 -13.33 -46.66 -35.90
CA ILE A 37 -12.33 -45.74 -35.33
C ILE A 37 -12.83 -45.25 -33.97
N ILE A 38 -12.15 -45.67 -32.90
CA ILE A 38 -12.41 -45.22 -31.52
C ILE A 38 -11.46 -44.08 -31.20
N VAL A 39 -12.00 -42.85 -31.13
CA VAL A 39 -11.21 -41.69 -30.71
C VAL A 39 -11.34 -41.53 -29.21
N THR A 40 -10.20 -41.61 -28.51
CA THR A 40 -10.18 -41.42 -27.07
C THR A 40 -9.53 -40.09 -26.71
N THR A 41 -10.27 -39.24 -26.00
CA THR A 41 -9.75 -37.95 -25.53
C THR A 41 -9.76 -37.90 -24.01
N THR A 42 -8.62 -37.52 -23.42
CA THR A 42 -8.44 -37.37 -21.98
C THR A 42 -8.42 -35.89 -21.64
N ALA A 43 -9.39 -35.43 -20.86
CA ALA A 43 -9.41 -34.06 -20.35
C ALA A 43 -8.33 -33.86 -19.27
N GLN A 44 -7.98 -32.60 -18.97
CA GLN A 44 -6.93 -32.25 -17.99
C GLN A 44 -7.21 -32.72 -16.54
N ASP A 45 -8.43 -33.15 -16.24
CA ASP A 45 -8.86 -33.70 -14.95
C ASP A 45 -8.76 -35.24 -14.87
N GLY A 46 -8.29 -35.90 -15.93
CA GLY A 46 -8.15 -37.36 -16.01
C GLY A 46 -9.39 -38.09 -16.52
N THR A 47 -10.47 -37.38 -16.88
CA THR A 47 -11.68 -38.00 -17.44
C THR A 47 -11.45 -38.43 -18.89
N LYS A 48 -11.60 -39.74 -19.17
CA LYS A 48 -11.46 -40.34 -20.50
C LYS A 48 -12.84 -40.44 -21.16
N THR A 49 -13.02 -39.79 -22.30
CA THR A 49 -14.25 -39.89 -23.10
C THR A 49 -13.93 -40.60 -24.41
N GLU A 50 -14.62 -41.71 -24.67
CA GLU A 50 -14.51 -42.50 -25.89
C GLU A 50 -15.67 -42.16 -26.82
N MET A 51 -15.37 -41.79 -28.06
CA MET A 51 -16.36 -41.48 -29.08
C MET A 51 -16.12 -42.37 -30.30
N THR A 52 -17.12 -43.19 -30.64
CA THR A 52 -17.11 -44.06 -31.81
C THR A 52 -17.63 -43.29 -33.01
N ILE A 53 -16.84 -43.18 -34.07
CA ILE A 53 -17.24 -42.56 -35.34
C ILE A 53 -17.45 -43.70 -36.33
N ASP A 54 -18.71 -43.96 -36.71
CA ASP A 54 -19.09 -44.96 -37.70
C ASP A 54 -19.66 -44.22 -38.92
N HIS A 55 -18.92 -44.25 -40.03
CA HIS A 55 -19.34 -43.70 -41.31
C HIS A 55 -19.55 -44.82 -42.34
N ALA A 56 -20.23 -45.89 -41.92
CA ALA A 56 -20.68 -46.98 -42.80
C ALA A 56 -19.54 -47.62 -43.64
N GLY A 57 -18.31 -47.60 -43.10
CA GLY A 57 -17.13 -48.21 -43.71
C GLY A 57 -16.41 -47.34 -44.76
N ASP A 58 -16.74 -46.05 -44.89
CA ASP A 58 -15.94 -45.11 -45.68
C ASP A 58 -14.75 -44.59 -44.85
N ILE A 59 -13.63 -45.32 -44.98
CA ILE A 59 -12.39 -45.09 -44.23
C ILE A 59 -11.83 -43.67 -44.46
N GLU A 60 -12.02 -43.10 -45.65
CA GLU A 60 -11.47 -41.78 -45.97
C GLU A 60 -12.28 -40.67 -45.30
N ALA A 61 -13.61 -40.78 -45.34
CA ALA A 61 -14.50 -39.87 -44.62
C ALA A 61 -14.29 -39.93 -43.10
N GLU A 62 -14.05 -41.12 -42.55
CA GLU A 62 -13.74 -41.31 -41.13
C GLU A 62 -12.40 -40.66 -40.73
N ARG A 63 -11.37 -40.79 -41.59
CA ARG A 63 -10.06 -40.14 -41.38
C ARG A 63 -10.16 -38.62 -41.45
N GLU A 64 -10.87 -38.08 -42.42
CA GLU A 64 -11.08 -36.63 -42.57
C GLU A 64 -11.80 -36.04 -41.34
N THR A 65 -12.83 -36.73 -40.85
CA THR A 65 -13.60 -36.29 -39.69
C THR A 65 -12.74 -36.32 -38.41
N ALA A 66 -11.92 -37.36 -38.24
CA ALA A 66 -10.97 -37.45 -37.12
C ALA A 66 -9.92 -36.33 -37.16
N GLN A 67 -9.39 -36.00 -38.35
CA GLN A 67 -8.45 -34.90 -38.54
C GLN A 67 -9.10 -33.53 -38.22
N GLN A 68 -10.34 -33.31 -38.66
CA GLN A 68 -11.08 -32.09 -38.36
C GLN A 68 -11.35 -31.95 -36.85
N LEU A 69 -11.75 -33.02 -36.16
CA LEU A 69 -11.94 -33.00 -34.71
C LEU A 69 -10.64 -32.74 -33.95
N LEU A 70 -9.53 -33.34 -34.38
CA LEU A 70 -8.21 -33.07 -33.82
C LEU A 70 -7.79 -31.61 -34.03
N GLN A 71 -8.07 -31.04 -35.21
CA GLN A 71 -7.79 -29.64 -35.51
C GLN A 71 -8.64 -28.70 -34.64
N VAL A 72 -9.93 -28.98 -34.47
CA VAL A 72 -10.83 -28.23 -33.58
C VAL A 72 -10.38 -28.35 -32.13
N HIS A 73 -9.96 -29.54 -31.68
CA HIS A 73 -9.44 -29.73 -30.33
C HIS A 73 -8.13 -28.97 -30.09
N LYS A 74 -7.18 -29.03 -31.04
CA LYS A 74 -5.93 -28.26 -31.00
C LYS A 74 -6.21 -26.75 -31.00
N PHE A 75 -7.16 -26.28 -31.81
CA PHE A 75 -7.57 -24.88 -31.85
C PHE A 75 -8.18 -24.44 -30.51
N ASN A 76 -9.11 -25.23 -29.94
CA ASN A 76 -9.71 -24.93 -28.64
C ASN A 76 -8.68 -24.99 -27.50
N GLN A 77 -7.72 -25.93 -27.53
CA GLN A 77 -6.61 -25.95 -26.57
C GLN A 77 -5.73 -24.70 -26.69
N ALA A 78 -5.43 -24.24 -27.91
CA ALA A 78 -4.66 -23.02 -28.13
C ALA A 78 -5.40 -21.75 -27.64
N LEU A 79 -6.73 -21.73 -27.69
CA LEU A 79 -7.54 -20.66 -27.08
C LEU A 79 -7.50 -20.69 -25.54
N VAL A 80 -7.41 -21.87 -24.93
CA VAL A 80 -7.30 -22.06 -23.47
C VAL A 80 -5.87 -21.81 -22.96
N GLN A 81 -4.86 -21.93 -23.82
CA GLN A 81 -3.43 -21.76 -23.51
C GLN A 81 -2.85 -20.39 -23.88
N GLN A 82 -3.69 -19.43 -24.27
CA GLN A 82 -3.23 -18.05 -24.19
C GLN A 82 -2.78 -17.79 -22.74
N PRO A 83 -1.58 -17.22 -22.52
CA PRO A 83 -1.22 -16.79 -21.18
C PRO A 83 -2.38 -15.93 -20.70
N ILE A 84 -2.93 -16.25 -19.54
CA ILE A 84 -3.82 -15.35 -18.81
C ILE A 84 -2.94 -14.16 -18.47
N ILE A 85 -2.74 -13.26 -19.43
CA ILE A 85 -2.23 -11.93 -19.17
C ILE A 85 -3.30 -11.38 -18.27
N ALA A 86 -3.01 -11.37 -16.97
CA ALA A 86 -3.83 -10.74 -15.98
C ALA A 86 -3.99 -9.28 -16.43
N THR A 87 -5.08 -8.99 -17.14
CA THR A 87 -5.49 -7.67 -17.60
C THR A 87 -6.02 -6.84 -16.43
N ALA A 88 -5.41 -6.99 -15.25
CA ALA A 88 -5.50 -5.99 -14.21
C ALA A 88 -4.46 -4.92 -14.57
N THR A 89 -4.93 -3.83 -15.17
CA THR A 89 -4.18 -2.57 -15.24
C THR A 89 -3.75 -2.17 -13.83
N LYS A 90 -2.57 -2.63 -13.40
CA LYS A 90 -1.98 -2.34 -12.09
C LYS A 90 -1.52 -0.90 -12.08
N TYR A 91 -2.37 0.01 -11.62
CA TYR A 91 -1.93 1.35 -11.28
C TYR A 91 -0.92 1.27 -10.14
N THR A 92 0.32 1.70 -10.41
CA THR A 92 1.37 1.72 -9.40
C THR A 92 1.07 2.78 -8.35
N LEU A 93 1.48 2.53 -7.10
CA LEU A 93 1.24 3.43 -5.98
C LEU A 93 1.79 4.83 -6.26
N LYS A 94 3.01 4.91 -6.82
CA LYS A 94 3.61 6.19 -7.19
C LYS A 94 2.72 6.94 -8.18
N HIS A 95 2.23 6.26 -9.22
CA HIS A 95 1.38 6.88 -10.23
C HIS A 95 0.09 7.45 -9.64
N VAL A 96 -0.58 6.69 -8.76
CA VAL A 96 -1.83 7.14 -8.13
C VAL A 96 -1.60 8.29 -7.15
N VAL A 97 -0.47 8.28 -6.43
CA VAL A 97 -0.06 9.40 -5.56
C VAL A 97 0.18 10.67 -6.38
N ASP A 98 0.88 10.58 -7.50
CA ASP A 98 1.15 11.73 -8.38
C ASP A 98 -0.18 12.32 -8.90
N LYS A 99 -1.12 11.47 -9.32
CA LYS A 99 -2.47 11.88 -9.75
C LYS A 99 -3.26 12.57 -8.64
N TYR A 100 -3.19 12.05 -7.42
CA TYR A 100 -3.85 12.67 -6.28
C TYR A 100 -3.30 14.07 -5.97
N LEU A 101 -1.97 14.23 -5.97
CA LEU A 101 -1.33 15.51 -5.71
C LEU A 101 -1.65 16.53 -6.81
N GLU A 102 -1.68 16.10 -8.07
CA GLU A 102 -2.12 16.92 -9.20
C GLU A 102 -3.59 17.35 -9.04
N SER A 103 -4.48 16.42 -8.70
CA SER A 103 -5.90 16.73 -8.44
C SER A 103 -6.07 17.75 -7.32
N LYS A 104 -5.33 17.61 -6.21
CA LYS A 104 -5.35 18.59 -5.12
C LYS A 104 -4.85 19.96 -5.55
N LYS A 105 -3.77 20.01 -6.34
CA LYS A 105 -3.23 21.27 -6.88
C LYS A 105 -4.23 21.97 -7.81
N GLN A 106 -4.87 21.23 -8.70
CA GLN A 106 -5.87 21.76 -9.65
C GLN A 106 -7.13 22.24 -8.94
N SER A 107 -7.57 21.55 -7.88
CA SER A 107 -8.77 21.95 -7.13
C SER A 107 -8.66 23.32 -6.43
N GLY A 108 -7.44 23.82 -6.21
CA GLY A 108 -7.20 25.06 -5.47
C GLY A 108 -7.61 25.04 -3.99
N ALA A 109 -8.15 23.91 -3.49
CA ALA A 109 -8.74 23.81 -2.15
C ALA A 109 -7.68 23.84 -1.02
N ILE A 110 -6.40 23.64 -1.34
CA ILE A 110 -5.31 23.64 -0.35
C ILE A 110 -4.16 24.53 -0.80
N ASN A 111 -3.54 25.22 0.17
CA ASN A 111 -2.36 26.05 -0.08
C ASN A 111 -1.09 25.22 -0.36
N ALA A 112 -0.06 25.87 -0.89
CA ALA A 112 1.21 25.23 -1.26
C ALA A 112 1.87 24.47 -0.09
N LYS A 113 1.86 25.06 1.11
CA LYS A 113 2.43 24.43 2.32
C LYS A 113 1.69 23.15 2.70
N SER A 114 0.37 23.14 2.56
CA SER A 114 -0.44 21.95 2.82
C SER A 114 -0.13 20.87 1.79
N LEU A 115 -0.07 21.24 0.50
CA LEU A 115 0.30 20.32 -0.57
C LEU A 115 1.67 19.67 -0.34
N GLU A 116 2.67 20.45 0.07
CA GLU A 116 4.00 19.93 0.44
C GLU A 116 3.91 18.95 1.61
N THR A 117 3.05 19.23 2.59
CA THR A 117 2.84 18.33 3.74
C THR A 117 2.19 17.01 3.32
N TYR A 118 1.25 17.04 2.37
CA TYR A 118 0.70 15.83 1.74
C TYR A 118 1.78 15.07 0.98
N SER A 119 2.56 15.75 0.12
CA SER A 119 3.66 15.13 -0.63
C SER A 119 4.63 14.40 0.30
N ASN A 120 5.11 15.08 1.35
CA ASN A 120 6.03 14.49 2.32
C ASN A 120 5.46 13.23 3.01
N SER A 121 4.16 13.19 3.28
CA SER A 121 3.52 12.04 3.93
C SER A 121 3.31 10.87 2.96
N LEU A 122 2.95 11.17 1.70
CA LEU A 122 2.74 10.15 0.67
C LEU A 122 4.06 9.63 0.09
N GLU A 123 5.12 10.44 0.08
CA GLU A 123 6.47 9.97 -0.22
C GLU A 123 6.94 8.91 0.78
N LEU A 124 6.63 9.07 2.07
CA LEU A 124 6.93 8.03 3.07
C LEU A 124 6.14 6.74 2.81
N LEU A 125 4.89 6.87 2.36
CA LEU A 125 4.05 5.74 1.98
C LEU A 125 4.67 4.98 0.80
N VAL A 126 5.11 5.70 -0.24
CA VAL A 126 5.78 5.15 -1.42
C VAL A 126 7.15 4.56 -1.07
N GLU A 127 7.94 5.22 -0.22
CA GLU A 127 9.25 4.71 0.25
C GLU A 127 9.07 3.39 1.02
N PHE A 128 7.99 3.26 1.80
CA PHE A 128 7.71 2.05 2.57
C PHE A 128 7.22 0.88 1.70
N PHE A 129 6.25 1.13 0.82
CA PHE A 129 5.63 0.08 0.01
C PHE A 129 6.37 -0.21 -1.28
N GLY A 130 7.19 0.71 -1.78
CA GLY A 130 7.81 0.66 -3.09
C GLY A 130 6.99 1.40 -4.15
N THR A 131 7.70 1.87 -5.18
CA THR A 131 7.13 2.66 -6.29
C THR A 131 6.13 1.88 -7.12
N ASP A 132 6.45 0.61 -7.38
CA ASP A 132 5.74 -0.28 -8.32
C ASP A 132 4.68 -1.13 -7.64
N THR A 133 4.44 -0.89 -6.34
CA THR A 133 3.42 -1.60 -5.59
C THR A 133 2.03 -1.24 -6.10
N ASP A 134 1.23 -2.26 -6.38
CA ASP A 134 -0.18 -2.09 -6.71
C ASP A 134 -0.95 -1.53 -5.51
N VAL A 135 -1.70 -0.44 -5.73
CA VAL A 135 -2.52 0.21 -4.69
C VAL A 135 -3.53 -0.75 -4.08
N LYS A 136 -4.13 -1.64 -4.88
CA LYS A 136 -5.11 -2.62 -4.41
C LYS A 136 -4.51 -3.69 -3.50
N SER A 137 -3.19 -3.90 -3.60
CA SER A 137 -2.47 -4.87 -2.77
C SER A 137 -2.25 -4.42 -1.32
N ILE A 138 -2.54 -3.15 -0.99
CA ILE A 138 -2.35 -2.57 0.35
C ILE A 138 -3.58 -2.87 1.20
N LYS A 139 -3.49 -3.95 1.98
CA LYS A 139 -4.53 -4.39 2.93
C LYS A 139 -4.26 -3.89 4.35
N LEU A 140 -5.15 -4.23 5.27
CA LEU A 140 -5.08 -3.83 6.68
C LEU A 140 -3.72 -4.14 7.34
N GLU A 141 -3.23 -5.38 7.22
CA GLU A 141 -1.96 -5.81 7.83
C GLU A 141 -0.77 -4.95 7.40
N LYS A 142 -0.70 -4.65 6.09
CA LYS A 142 0.31 -3.77 5.50
C LYS A 142 0.19 -2.34 6.02
N ALA A 143 -1.04 -1.82 6.13
CA ALA A 143 -1.31 -0.49 6.66
C ALA A 143 -0.93 -0.38 8.15
N GLU A 144 -1.21 -1.41 8.96
CA GLU A 144 -0.79 -1.47 10.37
C GLU A 144 0.73 -1.55 10.52
N THR A 145 1.38 -2.33 9.66
CA THR A 145 2.85 -2.42 9.63
C THR A 145 3.45 -1.04 9.32
N PHE A 146 2.91 -0.32 8.33
CA PHE A 146 3.34 1.04 8.03
C PHE A 146 3.17 1.98 9.23
N ARG A 147 1.99 1.97 9.88
CA ARG A 147 1.77 2.76 11.11
C ARG A 147 2.81 2.45 12.19
N ASN A 148 3.08 1.18 12.43
CA ASN A 148 4.02 0.75 13.46
C ASN A 148 5.46 1.19 13.14
N ILE A 149 5.84 1.21 11.86
CA ILE A 149 7.12 1.76 11.40
C ILE A 149 7.19 3.26 11.64
N LEU A 150 6.14 4.02 11.26
CA LEU A 150 6.08 5.46 11.48
C LEU A 150 6.31 5.83 12.95
N MET A 151 5.77 5.05 13.89
CA MET A 151 5.95 5.27 15.33
C MET A 151 7.39 5.10 15.82
N LYS A 152 8.23 4.39 15.07
CA LYS A 152 9.64 4.16 15.41
C LYS A 152 10.59 5.09 14.66
N LEU A 153 10.11 5.78 13.62
CA LEU A 153 10.94 6.69 12.85
C LEU A 153 11.31 7.93 13.67
N PRO A 154 12.57 8.40 13.59
CA PRO A 154 12.99 9.61 14.26
C PRO A 154 12.41 10.86 13.62
N ALA A 155 12.24 11.90 14.43
CA ALA A 155 11.88 13.22 13.91
C ALA A 155 12.96 13.78 12.98
N ASN A 156 12.56 14.66 12.05
CA ASN A 156 13.48 15.40 11.18
C ASN A 156 14.44 14.52 10.33
N ARG A 157 14.07 13.27 10.02
CA ARG A 157 14.90 12.31 9.26
C ARG A 157 15.56 12.92 8.02
N LYS A 158 14.82 13.65 7.17
CA LYS A 158 15.35 14.28 5.94
C LYS A 158 16.51 15.26 6.21
N LYS A 159 16.55 15.87 7.41
CA LYS A 159 17.58 16.83 7.82
C LYS A 159 18.80 16.16 8.45
N THR A 160 18.63 14.98 9.05
CA THR A 160 19.70 14.26 9.72
C THR A 160 20.63 13.62 8.69
N LYS A 161 21.87 14.14 8.56
CA LYS A 161 22.87 13.62 7.61
C LYS A 161 23.10 12.11 7.76
N ALA A 162 23.11 11.60 8.99
CA ALA A 162 23.31 10.18 9.31
C ALA A 162 22.18 9.25 8.81
N LEU A 163 21.03 9.79 8.40
CA LEU A 163 19.87 9.04 7.93
C LEU A 163 19.59 9.19 6.43
N LYS A 164 20.42 9.97 5.71
CA LYS A 164 20.29 10.15 4.27
C LYS A 164 20.65 8.85 3.55
N GLY A 165 19.76 8.37 2.67
CA GLY A 165 19.98 7.20 1.84
C GLY A 165 19.73 5.84 2.52
N LEU A 166 19.39 5.81 3.81
CA LEU A 166 19.00 4.57 4.50
C LEU A 166 17.53 4.25 4.22
N SER A 167 17.15 2.98 4.12
CA SER A 167 15.73 2.60 4.07
C SER A 167 15.00 2.97 5.37
N LEU A 168 13.67 3.01 5.35
CA LEU A 168 12.88 3.21 6.57
C LEU A 168 13.15 2.12 7.62
N GLN A 169 13.34 0.88 7.16
CA GLN A 169 13.64 -0.26 8.03
C GLN A 169 14.99 -0.10 8.71
N ASP A 170 16.02 0.33 7.97
CA ASP A 170 17.37 0.53 8.54
C ASP A 170 17.44 1.75 9.44
N THR A 171 16.63 2.76 9.16
CA THR A 171 16.49 3.94 10.04
C THR A 171 15.97 3.54 11.42
N VAL A 172 15.00 2.62 11.49
CA VAL A 172 14.43 2.14 12.76
C VAL A 172 15.48 1.42 13.62
N LYS A 173 16.47 0.75 13.00
CA LYS A 173 17.56 0.05 13.71
C LYS A 173 18.54 0.99 14.43
N LYS A 174 18.54 2.29 14.13
CA LYS A 174 19.44 3.28 14.75
C LYS A 174 18.97 3.75 16.14
N GLU A 175 17.81 3.29 16.61
CA GLU A 175 17.26 3.58 17.95
C GLU A 175 17.24 5.07 18.34
N LEU A 176 17.07 5.94 17.34
CA LEU A 176 16.98 7.38 17.57
C LEU A 176 15.63 7.78 18.16
N THR A 177 15.57 8.93 18.83
CA THR A 177 14.35 9.46 19.45
C THR A 177 13.20 9.52 18.44
N PRO A 178 12.11 8.75 18.66
CA PRO A 178 11.01 8.69 17.71
C PRO A 178 10.26 10.02 17.57
N GLN A 179 9.61 10.19 16.43
CA GLN A 179 8.72 11.32 16.19
C GLN A 179 7.49 11.30 17.12
N SER A 180 6.85 12.46 17.29
CA SER A 180 5.67 12.56 18.15
C SER A 180 4.50 11.75 17.59
N ALA A 181 3.67 11.20 18.47
CA ALA A 181 2.47 10.47 18.05
C ALA A 181 1.48 11.36 17.27
N THR A 182 1.47 12.67 17.52
CA THR A 182 0.71 13.66 16.74
C THR A 182 1.19 13.73 15.28
N THR A 183 2.50 13.68 15.07
CA THR A 183 3.10 13.65 13.72
C THR A 183 2.71 12.37 12.99
N VAL A 184 2.79 11.21 13.66
CA VAL A 184 2.36 9.92 13.11
C VAL A 184 0.88 9.96 12.75
N LYS A 185 0.02 10.45 13.65
CA LYS A 185 -1.42 10.58 13.40
C LYS A 185 -1.71 11.42 12.16
N GLY A 186 -1.06 12.58 12.03
CA GLY A 186 -1.21 13.43 10.85
C GLY A 186 -0.75 12.75 9.56
N CYS A 187 0.29 11.92 9.60
CA CYS A 187 0.72 11.13 8.45
C CYS A 187 -0.34 10.07 8.06
N VAL A 188 -0.84 9.32 9.04
CA VAL A 188 -1.90 8.31 8.86
C VAL A 188 -3.20 8.94 8.33
N GLU A 189 -3.60 10.10 8.85
CA GLU A 189 -4.78 10.84 8.39
C GLU A 189 -4.66 11.27 6.92
N ARG A 190 -3.47 11.71 6.50
CA ARG A 190 -3.23 12.07 5.09
C ARG A 190 -3.25 10.84 4.18
N CYS A 191 -2.71 9.71 4.64
CA CYS A 191 -2.83 8.44 3.92
C CYS A 191 -4.30 8.02 3.81
N SER A 192 -5.07 8.15 4.90
CA SER A 192 -6.52 7.89 4.87
C SER A 192 -7.24 8.79 3.87
N THR A 193 -6.95 10.09 3.85
CA THR A 193 -7.56 11.03 2.90
C THR A 193 -7.20 10.68 1.45
N PHE A 194 -5.95 10.26 1.20
CA PHE A 194 -5.51 9.77 -0.10
C PHE A 194 -6.27 8.51 -0.53
N PHE A 195 -6.39 7.51 0.34
CA PHE A 195 -7.14 6.28 0.02
C PHE A 195 -8.64 6.53 -0.14
N ASP A 196 -9.24 7.47 0.59
CA ASP A 196 -10.64 7.88 0.37
C ASP A 196 -10.84 8.44 -1.05
N TRP A 197 -9.87 9.22 -1.54
CA TRP A 197 -9.89 9.70 -2.92
C TRP A 197 -9.63 8.56 -3.91
N ALA A 198 -8.66 7.69 -3.63
CA ALA A 198 -8.31 6.56 -4.50
C ALA A 198 -9.48 5.59 -4.68
N VAL A 199 -10.28 5.36 -3.64
CA VAL A 199 -11.52 4.57 -3.74
C VAL A 199 -12.56 5.26 -4.61
N LYS A 200 -12.77 6.57 -4.45
CA LYS A 200 -13.71 7.34 -5.28
C LYS A 200 -13.30 7.40 -6.76
N ALA A 201 -12.00 7.33 -7.03
CA ALA A 201 -11.42 7.32 -8.36
C ALA A 201 -11.18 5.90 -8.92
N ASP A 202 -11.71 4.86 -8.26
CA ASP A 202 -11.64 3.45 -8.67
C ASP A 202 -10.22 2.84 -8.73
N TYR A 203 -9.24 3.48 -8.08
CA TYR A 203 -7.87 2.97 -7.96
C TYR A 203 -7.70 1.96 -6.82
N ALA A 204 -8.54 2.03 -5.79
CA ALA A 204 -8.46 1.18 -4.59
C ALA A 204 -9.85 0.64 -4.23
N ASP A 205 -9.91 -0.60 -3.74
CA ASP A 205 -11.22 -1.19 -3.40
C ASP A 205 -11.72 -0.71 -2.02
N LYS A 206 -10.81 -0.40 -1.09
CA LYS A 206 -11.15 0.01 0.28
C LYS A 206 -10.06 0.87 0.92
N ASN A 207 -10.48 1.82 1.77
CA ASN A 207 -9.56 2.56 2.64
C ASN A 207 -9.30 1.82 3.96
N TYR A 208 -8.14 1.19 4.08
CA TYR A 208 -7.71 0.51 5.31
C TYR A 208 -7.11 1.46 6.37
N PHE A 209 -6.83 2.71 6.01
CA PHE A 209 -6.33 3.74 6.94
C PHE A 209 -7.47 4.50 7.63
N HIS A 210 -8.71 4.29 7.20
CA HIS A 210 -9.88 4.97 7.76
C HIS A 210 -9.99 4.71 9.27
N LYS A 211 -10.02 5.80 10.05
CA LYS A 211 -10.08 5.77 11.54
C LYS A 211 -9.01 4.91 12.20
N MET A 212 -7.87 4.69 11.54
CA MET A 212 -6.77 3.91 12.11
C MET A 212 -6.24 4.59 13.37
N THR A 213 -6.27 3.88 14.50
CA THR A 213 -5.83 4.41 15.79
C THR A 213 -4.30 4.40 15.88
N VAL A 214 -3.72 5.50 16.37
CA VAL A 214 -2.30 5.58 16.74
C VAL A 214 -2.19 5.46 18.26
N PRO A 215 -1.57 4.39 18.79
CA PRO A 215 -1.36 4.23 20.22
C PRO A 215 -0.54 5.40 20.77
N THR A 216 -1.07 6.12 21.75
CA THR A 216 -0.35 7.15 22.48
C THR A 216 -0.04 6.63 23.88
N LYS A 217 1.22 6.76 24.32
CA LYS A 217 1.51 6.64 25.75
C LYS A 217 0.84 7.83 26.41
N ARG A 218 -0.26 7.60 27.15
CA ARG A 218 -0.89 8.65 27.97
C ARG A 218 0.19 9.19 28.89
N LYS A 219 0.59 10.46 28.72
CA LYS A 219 1.27 11.16 29.80
C LYS A 219 0.28 11.15 30.97
N LYS A 220 0.64 10.56 32.11
CA LYS A 220 -0.03 10.92 33.37
C LYS A 220 0.06 12.44 33.39
N ASN A 221 -1.06 13.13 33.28
CA ASN A 221 -1.09 14.56 33.51
C ASN A 221 -0.53 14.75 34.92
N GLN A 222 0.74 15.13 35.03
CA GLN A 222 1.14 15.98 36.14
C GLN A 222 0.30 17.22 35.90
N ARG A 223 -0.84 17.25 36.58
CA ARG A 223 -1.64 18.43 36.79
C ARG A 223 -0.63 19.46 37.28
N THR A 224 -0.21 20.37 36.40
CA THR A 224 0.67 21.47 36.77
C THR A 224 -0.16 22.34 37.70
N GLU A 225 -0.07 21.99 38.98
CA GLU A 225 -0.18 22.81 40.17
C GLU A 225 -0.78 24.19 39.87
N SER A 226 -2.11 24.20 39.73
CA SER A 226 -2.91 25.43 39.77
C SER A 226 -2.83 26.12 41.14
N ASP A 227 -2.11 25.51 42.09
CA ASP A 227 -1.90 26.00 43.44
C ASP A 227 -0.93 27.21 43.46
N GLY A 228 -0.02 27.32 42.49
CA GLY A 228 0.90 28.48 42.40
C GLY A 228 0.17 29.80 42.13
N LEU A 229 -0.81 29.81 41.22
CA LEU A 229 -1.60 31.01 40.91
C LEU A 229 -2.61 31.35 42.01
N LEU A 230 -3.18 30.34 42.66
CA LEU A 230 -4.07 30.54 43.81
C LEU A 230 -3.31 31.10 45.01
N LEU A 231 -2.10 30.62 45.29
CA LEU A 231 -1.25 31.16 46.36
C LEU A 231 -0.85 32.62 46.09
N ILE A 232 -0.51 32.96 44.84
CA ILE A 232 -0.24 34.35 44.46
C ILE A 232 -1.48 35.22 44.64
N TYR A 233 -2.66 34.73 44.20
CA TYR A 233 -3.91 35.47 44.32
C TYR A 233 -4.36 35.66 45.78
N ILE A 234 -4.25 34.63 46.61
CA ILE A 234 -4.57 34.69 48.05
C ILE A 234 -3.59 35.64 48.75
N SER A 235 -2.30 35.55 48.46
CA SER A 235 -1.28 36.45 49.02
C SER A 235 -1.54 37.90 48.64
N TYR A 236 -1.85 38.16 47.37
CA TYR A 236 -2.19 39.50 46.88
C TYR A 236 -3.45 40.07 47.56
N SER A 237 -4.49 39.24 47.74
CA SER A 237 -5.74 39.65 48.41
C SER A 237 -5.51 40.00 49.89
N LEU A 238 -4.73 39.20 50.61
CA LEU A 238 -4.35 39.46 52.01
C LEU A 238 -3.53 40.73 52.17
N ILE A 239 -2.50 40.91 51.34
CA ILE A 239 -1.63 42.11 51.37
C ILE A 239 -2.46 43.36 51.08
N LYS A 240 -3.36 43.31 50.08
CA LYS A 240 -4.25 44.43 49.74
C LYS A 240 -5.18 44.78 50.89
N SER A 241 -5.73 43.79 51.60
CA SER A 241 -6.61 44.01 52.76
C SER A 241 -5.85 44.64 53.93
N ILE A 242 -4.63 44.18 54.21
CA ILE A 242 -3.78 44.74 55.27
C ILE A 242 -3.40 46.19 54.95
N LEU A 243 -3.00 46.46 53.71
CA LEU A 243 -2.65 47.81 53.26
C LEU A 243 -3.84 48.77 53.38
N HIS A 244 -5.04 48.33 52.99
CA HIS A 244 -6.26 49.13 53.12
C HIS A 244 -6.59 49.43 54.59
N MET A 245 -6.42 48.46 55.49
CA MET A 245 -6.61 48.66 56.94
C MET A 245 -5.62 49.67 57.52
N ILE A 246 -4.35 49.61 57.09
CA ILE A 246 -3.31 50.55 57.50
C ILE A 246 -3.65 51.96 57.00
N LEU A 247 -4.00 52.11 55.71
CA LEU A 247 -4.37 53.40 55.13
C LEU A 247 -5.57 54.04 55.83
N ILE A 248 -6.60 53.25 56.16
CA ILE A 248 -7.77 53.74 56.93
C ILE A 248 -7.34 54.23 58.32
N LYS A 249 -6.47 53.48 59.01
CA LYS A 249 -5.96 53.89 60.33
C LYS A 249 -5.16 55.18 60.25
N TYR A 250 -4.23 55.30 59.30
CA TYR A 250 -3.42 56.50 59.10
C TYR A 250 -4.26 57.73 58.73
N PHE A 251 -5.29 57.54 57.89
CA PHE A 251 -6.22 58.62 57.55
C PHE A 251 -7.05 59.07 58.75
N SER A 252 -7.51 58.12 59.58
CA SER A 252 -8.28 58.41 60.79
C SER A 252 -7.46 59.08 61.90
N THR A 253 -6.22 58.66 62.13
CA THR A 253 -5.36 59.28 63.16
C THR A 253 -4.73 60.60 62.71
N GLY A 254 -4.42 60.74 61.41
CA GLY A 254 -3.94 62.01 60.86
C GLY A 254 -4.95 63.14 60.98
N PHE A 255 -6.25 62.84 60.83
CA PHE A 255 -7.32 63.82 60.99
C PHE A 255 -7.50 64.27 62.45
N HIS A 256 -7.32 63.35 63.42
CA HIS A 256 -7.38 63.68 64.84
C HIS A 256 -6.21 64.58 65.31
N TYR A 257 -5.01 64.36 64.77
CA TYR A 257 -3.86 65.20 65.10
C TYR A 257 -3.96 66.61 64.47
N LEU A 258 -4.44 66.73 63.23
CA LEU A 258 -4.62 68.04 62.59
C LEU A 258 -5.73 68.86 63.23
N ALA A 259 -6.81 68.21 63.68
CA ALA A 259 -7.92 68.86 64.39
C ALA A 259 -7.51 69.37 65.78
N CYS A 260 -6.60 68.69 66.49
CA CYS A 260 -6.11 69.17 67.79
C CYS A 260 -5.15 70.36 67.66
N THR A 261 -4.41 70.49 66.57
CA THR A 261 -3.50 71.64 66.35
C THR A 261 -4.19 72.88 65.79
N LEU A 262 -5.36 72.77 65.17
CA LEU A 262 -6.10 73.92 64.62
C LEU A 262 -7.05 74.60 65.62
N VAL A 263 -7.22 74.03 66.82
CA VAL A 263 -8.02 74.58 67.93
C VAL A 263 -7.12 75.27 68.99
N ALA A 264 -5.80 75.27 68.77
CA ALA A 264 -4.80 75.81 69.70
C ALA A 264 -4.20 77.17 69.27
N ASP A 265 -4.73 77.84 68.25
CA ASP A 265 -4.41 79.23 67.86
C ASP A 265 -5.69 80.07 67.76
#